data_AF-A0A1F9VRW2-F1
#
_entry.id   AF-A0A1F9VRW2-F1
#
_cell.length_a   1.000
_cell.length_b   1.000
_cell.length_c   1.000
_cell.angle_alpha   90.00
_cell.angle_beta   90.00
_cell.angle_gamma   90.00
#
_symmetry.space_group_name_H-M   'P 1'
#
loop_
_entity.id
_entity.type
_entity.pdbx_description
1 polymer ?
#
loop_
_entity_poly.entity_id
_entity_poly.type
_entity_poly.pdbx_seq_one_letter_code
_entity_poly.pdbx_strand_id
1 'polypeptide(L)'
;MKKPIIIVASLCLSGVVLMGTLSGKDVDQGTLEKLKAKYAAKHLPSADHAAFDALKKKFTSPRQVTEACISCHNKRHLEVMSSNHWNWEREEYVEGRGVVYLGKKNAINNFCISAGGNEKSCAKCHIGFGLDAKGKEYSDPKSVDCLVCPDNSDTYAKAPDEAGAPAAALDLNAIAQSVGRPKRANCGVCHFFGGGGNNVKHGDLEKALFEPGRELDVHMASPGANLQCVDCHTSEKHNISGKLYSLSSMNQNRSTCDQCHTAAPHADGVLNEHTLKVACQTCHIPSYARANATKMFWDWSTAGKLRNGKPYIEEDSMGNHAYMSIKGSFTWEKDVKPDYIWFNGTASHYLGGDKIEDPSKPLALNPLYGSYADEDSKIIPVKIHRASQPYDPVNKILIKPQLFGDKKGEGAYWKDFNWQTAAKVGMKTAGLPFSGKVDFLKTEMYWPVNHMVAPKEESVKCQECHAREGGRLAGLNDFYLPGRNYSAPVEAGGKWLLILSLLGVLAHGAGRLISGRKNGENK
;
A
#
# COMPACT_ATOMS: atom_id res chain seq x y z
N MET A 1 25.67 56.43 -10.19
CA MET A 1 24.86 55.35 -9.59
C MET A 1 24.08 54.46 -10.59
N LYS A 2 23.93 54.82 -11.88
CA LYS A 2 23.16 54.00 -12.86
C LYS A 2 23.93 52.80 -13.45
N LYS A 3 25.27 52.87 -13.56
CA LYS A 3 26.11 51.81 -14.14
C LYS A 3 26.15 50.48 -13.35
N PRO A 4 26.26 50.45 -12.00
CA PRO A 4 26.33 49.17 -11.28
C PRO A 4 25.00 48.42 -11.26
N ILE A 5 23.86 49.12 -11.28
CA ILE A 5 22.51 48.50 -11.30
C ILE A 5 22.25 47.77 -12.61
N ILE A 6 22.70 48.34 -13.73
CA ILE A 6 22.56 47.72 -15.06
C ILE A 6 23.40 46.44 -15.15
N ILE A 7 24.62 46.46 -14.60
CA ILE A 7 25.52 45.30 -14.60
C ILE A 7 24.94 44.15 -13.76
N VAL A 8 24.40 44.44 -12.57
CA VAL A 8 23.76 43.43 -11.71
C VAL A 8 22.51 42.88 -12.37
N ALA A 9 21.66 43.73 -12.95
CA ALA A 9 20.46 43.29 -13.66
C ALA A 9 20.79 42.42 -14.88
N SER A 10 21.83 42.76 -15.64
CA SER A 10 22.30 41.96 -16.78
C SER A 10 22.90 40.63 -16.35
N LEU A 11 23.64 40.58 -15.23
CA LEU A 11 24.18 39.33 -14.66
C LEU A 11 23.07 38.42 -14.11
N CYS A 12 22.06 38.97 -13.44
CA CYS A 12 20.90 38.19 -13.01
C CYS A 12 20.11 37.65 -14.21
N LEU A 13 19.89 38.46 -15.25
CA LEU A 13 19.17 38.03 -16.45
C LEU A 13 19.95 36.94 -17.21
N SER A 14 21.26 37.07 -17.33
CA SER A 14 22.10 36.06 -17.97
C SER A 14 22.22 34.78 -17.12
N GLY A 15 22.21 34.88 -15.79
CA GLY A 15 22.11 33.72 -14.89
C GLY A 15 20.77 32.97 -15.03
N VAL A 16 19.66 33.69 -15.15
CA VAL A 16 18.32 33.10 -15.40
C VAL A 16 18.24 32.46 -16.78
N VAL A 17 18.83 33.07 -17.81
CA VAL A 17 18.90 32.49 -19.16
C VAL A 17 19.82 31.26 -19.20
N LEU A 18 20.94 31.26 -18.47
CA LEU A 18 21.82 30.08 -18.35
C LEU A 18 21.12 28.92 -17.62
N MET A 19 20.41 29.18 -16.52
CA MET A 19 19.61 28.16 -15.83
C MET A 19 18.46 27.64 -16.71
N GLY A 20 17.81 28.52 -17.49
CA GLY A 20 16.75 28.14 -18.42
C GLY A 20 17.23 27.32 -19.61
N THR A 21 18.50 27.47 -20.03
CA THR A 21 19.09 26.73 -21.15
C THR A 21 19.76 25.41 -20.75
N LEU A 22 20.19 25.29 -19.48
CA LEU A 22 20.73 24.05 -18.93
C LEU A 22 19.65 23.03 -18.50
N SER A 23 18.38 23.45 -18.42
CA SER A 23 17.24 22.55 -18.18
C SER A 23 16.75 21.91 -19.50
N GLY A 24 17.67 21.22 -20.17
CA GLY A 24 17.41 20.49 -21.41
C GLY A 24 16.29 19.47 -21.21
N LYS A 25 15.14 19.74 -21.85
CA LYS A 25 13.97 18.86 -21.89
C LYS A 25 14.14 17.78 -22.95
N ASP A 26 14.81 16.69 -22.60
CA ASP A 26 14.67 15.44 -23.35
C ASP A 26 13.64 14.57 -22.63
N VAL A 27 12.39 14.65 -23.11
CA VAL A 27 11.38 13.64 -22.77
C VAL A 27 11.84 12.34 -23.41
N ASP A 28 12.23 11.41 -22.57
CA ASP A 28 12.84 10.13 -22.95
C ASP A 28 11.85 9.17 -23.61
N GLN A 29 11.39 9.51 -24.81
CA GLN A 29 10.57 8.63 -25.64
C GLN A 29 11.32 7.32 -25.96
N GLY A 30 12.65 7.35 -26.01
CA GLY A 30 13.48 6.16 -26.24
C GLY A 30 13.35 5.13 -25.12
N THR A 31 13.25 5.54 -23.86
CA THR A 31 13.11 4.62 -22.73
C THR A 31 11.76 3.95 -22.68
N LEU A 32 10.66 4.65 -22.97
CA LEU A 32 9.34 4.01 -23.01
C LEU A 32 9.28 2.90 -24.07
N GLU A 33 9.81 3.16 -25.28
CA GLU A 33 9.84 2.15 -26.34
C GLU A 33 10.76 0.98 -25.99
N LYS A 34 11.91 1.24 -25.35
CA LYS A 34 12.78 0.17 -24.82
C LYS A 34 12.08 -0.69 -23.76
N LEU A 35 11.32 -0.07 -22.86
CA LEU A 35 10.56 -0.79 -21.83
C LEU A 35 9.44 -1.63 -22.44
N LYS A 36 8.67 -1.07 -23.38
CA LYS A 36 7.65 -1.83 -24.11
C LYS A 36 8.27 -3.03 -24.82
N ALA A 37 9.39 -2.85 -25.52
CA ALA A 37 10.09 -3.95 -26.19
C ALA A 37 10.57 -5.00 -25.18
N LYS A 38 11.16 -4.58 -24.05
CA LYS A 38 11.62 -5.47 -22.98
C LYS A 38 10.50 -6.34 -22.41
N TYR A 39 9.35 -5.76 -22.11
CA TYR A 39 8.24 -6.46 -21.46
C TYR A 39 7.28 -7.16 -22.44
N ALA A 40 7.33 -6.82 -23.72
CA ALA A 40 6.66 -7.59 -24.78
C ALA A 40 7.37 -8.93 -25.07
N ALA A 41 8.66 -9.06 -24.70
CA ALA A 41 9.41 -10.29 -24.92
C ALA A 41 8.88 -11.43 -24.05
N LYS A 42 8.54 -12.57 -24.68
CA LYS A 42 8.09 -13.77 -23.95
C LYS A 42 9.21 -14.32 -23.08
N HIS A 43 8.91 -14.57 -21.81
CA HIS A 43 9.84 -15.24 -20.91
C HIS A 43 10.16 -16.66 -21.42
N LEU A 44 11.44 -16.97 -21.49
CA LEU A 44 11.94 -18.32 -21.80
C LEU A 44 12.20 -19.07 -20.49
N PRO A 45 11.49 -20.16 -20.20
CA PRO A 45 11.77 -20.98 -19.03
C PRO A 45 13.20 -21.51 -19.04
N SER A 46 13.83 -21.59 -17.86
CA SER A 46 15.18 -22.16 -17.71
C SER A 46 15.20 -23.70 -17.77
N ALA A 47 14.06 -24.34 -17.52
CA ALA A 47 13.89 -25.78 -17.54
C ALA A 47 12.43 -26.15 -17.86
N ASP A 48 12.22 -27.35 -18.41
CA ASP A 48 10.92 -28.01 -18.52
C ASP A 48 10.75 -29.01 -17.38
N HIS A 49 9.86 -28.71 -16.43
CA HIS A 49 9.67 -29.53 -15.25
C HIS A 49 8.98 -30.87 -15.54
N ALA A 50 8.22 -30.98 -16.63
CA ALA A 50 7.57 -32.24 -17.04
C ALA A 50 8.59 -33.32 -17.47
N ALA A 51 9.79 -32.90 -17.88
CA ALA A 51 10.84 -33.81 -18.33
C ALA A 51 11.52 -34.57 -17.18
N PHE A 52 11.51 -34.05 -15.95
CA PHE A 52 12.28 -34.61 -14.84
C PHE A 52 11.61 -35.83 -14.19
N ASP A 53 12.32 -36.96 -14.13
CA ASP A 53 11.82 -38.20 -13.52
C ASP A 53 11.47 -38.06 -12.03
N ALA A 54 12.18 -37.18 -11.31
CA ALA A 54 11.88 -36.85 -9.92
C ALA A 54 10.44 -36.32 -9.70
N LEU A 55 9.81 -35.77 -10.75
CA LEU A 55 8.44 -35.22 -10.74
C LEU A 55 7.41 -36.16 -11.41
N LYS A 56 7.83 -37.30 -11.96
CA LYS A 56 6.94 -38.32 -12.56
C LYS A 56 6.46 -39.36 -11.55
N LYS A 57 7.07 -39.43 -10.37
CA LYS A 57 6.65 -40.33 -9.27
C LYS A 57 5.32 -39.87 -8.68
N LYS A 58 4.47 -40.79 -8.22
CA LYS A 58 3.21 -40.43 -7.55
C LYS A 58 3.46 -39.70 -6.23
N PHE A 59 2.96 -38.47 -6.11
CA PHE A 59 2.99 -37.72 -4.85
C PHE A 59 1.73 -37.98 -4.02
N THR A 60 1.89 -38.31 -2.75
CA THR A 60 0.79 -38.49 -1.78
C THR A 60 0.70 -37.36 -0.76
N SER A 61 1.66 -36.43 -0.75
CA SER A 61 1.64 -35.23 0.08
C SER A 61 2.42 -34.09 -0.59
N PRO A 62 2.09 -32.81 -0.29
CA PRO A 62 2.83 -31.68 -0.81
C PRO A 62 4.29 -31.64 -0.32
N ARG A 63 4.57 -32.19 0.87
CA ARG A 63 5.94 -32.26 1.41
C ARG A 63 6.86 -33.13 0.56
N GLN A 64 6.33 -34.20 -0.03
CA GLN A 64 7.10 -35.03 -0.96
C GLN A 64 7.46 -34.27 -2.25
N VAL A 65 6.60 -33.34 -2.68
CA VAL A 65 6.89 -32.44 -3.79
C VAL A 65 8.02 -31.49 -3.41
N THR A 66 7.92 -30.82 -2.26
CA THR A 66 8.98 -29.95 -1.73
C THR A 66 10.31 -30.69 -1.59
N GLU A 67 10.31 -31.92 -1.09
CA GLU A 67 11.50 -32.76 -1.01
C GLU A 67 12.12 -33.05 -2.39
N ALA A 68 11.30 -33.33 -3.41
CA ALA A 68 11.76 -33.48 -4.79
C ALA A 68 12.30 -32.16 -5.36
N CYS A 69 11.69 -31.02 -5.05
CA CYS A 69 12.24 -29.72 -5.44
C CYS A 69 13.60 -29.47 -4.79
N ILE A 70 13.76 -29.77 -3.50
CA ILE A 70 14.99 -29.54 -2.74
C ILE A 70 16.17 -30.37 -3.28
N SER A 71 15.91 -31.57 -3.82
CA SER A 71 16.98 -32.40 -4.39
C SER A 71 17.66 -31.77 -5.61
N CYS A 72 17.00 -30.83 -6.29
CA CYS A 72 17.54 -30.12 -7.47
C CYS A 72 17.82 -28.64 -7.18
N HIS A 73 16.91 -27.95 -6.49
CA HIS A 73 17.01 -26.53 -6.15
C HIS A 73 17.83 -26.31 -4.89
N ASN A 74 19.14 -26.56 -5.02
CA ASN A 74 20.09 -26.48 -3.91
C ASN A 74 19.98 -25.13 -3.16
N LYS A 75 19.82 -25.20 -1.84
CA LYS A 75 19.69 -24.08 -0.89
C LYS A 75 18.50 -23.13 -1.10
N ARG A 76 17.62 -23.34 -2.09
CA ARG A 76 16.49 -22.42 -2.32
C ARG A 76 15.46 -22.42 -1.18
N HIS A 77 15.28 -23.55 -0.51
CA HIS A 77 14.51 -23.61 0.73
C HIS A 77 15.09 -22.71 1.82
N LEU A 78 16.42 -22.62 1.98
CA LEU A 78 17.05 -21.72 2.97
C LEU A 78 16.78 -20.25 2.65
N GLU A 79 16.87 -19.89 1.37
CA GLU A 79 16.53 -18.54 0.90
C GLU A 79 15.07 -18.19 1.22
N VAL A 80 14.13 -19.08 0.88
CA VAL A 80 12.71 -18.89 1.19
C VAL A 80 12.49 -18.78 2.70
N MET A 81 13.09 -19.68 3.49
CA MET A 81 12.97 -19.69 4.95
C MET A 81 13.61 -18.46 5.62
N SER A 82 14.55 -17.78 4.95
CA SER A 82 15.12 -16.51 5.42
C SER A 82 14.23 -15.29 5.11
N SER A 83 13.23 -15.44 4.24
CA SER A 83 12.38 -14.34 3.79
C SER A 83 11.31 -13.93 4.81
N ASN A 84 10.78 -12.71 4.66
CA ASN A 84 9.63 -12.26 5.45
C ASN A 84 8.32 -12.98 5.07
N HIS A 85 8.24 -13.61 3.88
CA HIS A 85 7.06 -14.40 3.50
C HIS A 85 6.98 -15.68 4.32
N TRP A 86 8.12 -16.29 4.65
CA TRP A 86 8.21 -17.42 5.57
C TRP A 86 8.05 -16.99 7.03
N ASN A 87 8.86 -16.04 7.48
CA ASN A 87 8.90 -15.67 8.90
C ASN A 87 7.66 -14.87 9.35
N TRP A 88 6.93 -14.26 8.41
CA TRP A 88 5.85 -13.30 8.67
C TRP A 88 6.27 -12.11 9.53
N GLU A 89 7.56 -11.87 9.63
CA GLU A 89 8.19 -10.75 10.33
C GLU A 89 9.54 -10.46 9.70
N ARG A 90 10.08 -9.30 10.06
CA ARG A 90 11.43 -8.86 9.76
C ARG A 90 11.85 -7.85 10.81
N GLU A 91 13.15 -7.68 10.94
CA GLU A 91 13.73 -6.61 11.72
C GLU A 91 13.38 -5.24 11.11
N GLU A 92 12.93 -4.32 11.95
CA GLU A 92 12.68 -2.93 11.62
C GLU A 92 13.18 -2.04 12.76
N TYR A 93 13.78 -0.90 12.42
CA TYR A 93 14.12 0.12 13.40
C TYR A 93 12.97 1.12 13.51
N VAL A 94 12.55 1.41 14.74
CA VAL A 94 11.56 2.45 15.06
C VAL A 94 12.23 3.47 15.96
N GLU A 95 12.21 4.73 15.54
CA GLU A 95 12.78 5.83 16.32
C GLU A 95 12.16 5.88 17.74
N GLY A 96 13.01 6.06 18.75
CA GLY A 96 12.60 6.07 20.16
C GLY A 96 12.30 4.68 20.77
N ARG A 97 12.21 3.62 19.96
CA ARG A 97 12.01 2.22 20.43
C ARG A 97 13.19 1.31 20.16
N GLY A 98 13.99 1.60 19.13
CA GLY A 98 15.08 0.76 18.68
C GLY A 98 14.61 -0.32 17.70
N VAL A 99 15.32 -1.45 17.70
CA VAL A 99 15.06 -2.58 16.80
C VAL A 99 13.89 -3.42 17.31
N VAL A 100 12.90 -3.65 16.44
CA VAL A 100 11.72 -4.49 16.70
C VAL A 100 11.51 -5.48 15.55
N TYR A 101 10.85 -6.61 15.82
CA TYR A 101 10.42 -7.53 14.78
C TYR A 101 8.97 -7.25 14.38
N LEU A 102 8.77 -6.77 13.16
CA LEU A 102 7.47 -6.35 12.65
C LEU A 102 7.04 -7.16 11.42
N GLY A 103 5.77 -7.51 11.39
CA GLY A 103 5.11 -8.18 10.27
C GLY A 103 3.85 -8.89 10.71
N LYS A 104 3.19 -9.67 9.83
CA LYS A 104 1.92 -10.34 10.11
C LYS A 104 1.93 -11.19 11.41
N LYS A 105 3.08 -11.72 11.81
CA LYS A 105 3.23 -12.49 13.05
C LYS A 105 2.98 -11.65 14.31
N ASN A 106 3.53 -10.43 14.36
CA ASN A 106 3.52 -9.59 15.56
C ASN A 106 2.62 -8.35 15.45
N ALA A 107 2.30 -7.91 14.23
CA ALA A 107 1.51 -6.71 13.99
C ALA A 107 0.05 -6.91 14.38
N ILE A 108 -0.52 -5.88 15.00
CA ILE A 108 -1.96 -5.75 15.20
C ILE A 108 -2.50 -4.88 14.07
N ASN A 109 -3.50 -5.38 13.34
CA ASN A 109 -4.25 -4.60 12.36
C ASN A 109 -5.68 -4.37 12.84
N ASN A 110 -6.42 -3.52 12.16
CA ASN A 110 -7.83 -3.27 12.46
C ASN A 110 -8.82 -4.06 11.59
N PHE A 111 -8.38 -5.19 11.04
CA PHE A 111 -9.22 -6.16 10.34
C PHE A 111 -9.46 -7.39 11.24
N CYS A 112 -8.77 -8.50 10.99
CA CYS A 112 -8.80 -9.71 11.80
C CYS A 112 -7.92 -9.64 13.07
N ILE A 113 -7.46 -8.44 13.43
CA ILE A 113 -6.75 -8.12 14.68
C ILE A 113 -5.33 -8.70 14.71
N SER A 114 -5.15 -10.00 14.94
CA SER A 114 -3.84 -10.63 15.05
C SER A 114 -3.81 -12.07 14.56
N ALA A 115 -2.69 -12.46 13.93
CA ALA A 115 -2.49 -13.85 13.49
C ALA A 115 -2.15 -14.80 14.65
N GLY A 116 -1.46 -14.32 15.69
CA GLY A 116 -1.07 -15.13 16.85
C GLY A 116 -2.27 -15.78 17.55
N GLY A 117 -2.23 -17.10 17.71
CA GLY A 117 -3.33 -17.94 18.20
C GLY A 117 -4.36 -18.32 17.12
N ASN A 118 -4.37 -17.64 15.97
CA ASN A 118 -5.31 -17.85 14.86
C ASN A 118 -4.60 -18.38 13.59
N GLU A 119 -3.40 -18.94 13.73
CA GLU A 119 -2.50 -19.29 12.64
C GLU A 119 -3.15 -20.27 11.66
N LYS A 120 -3.87 -21.28 12.17
CA LYS A 120 -4.50 -22.32 11.36
C LYS A 120 -5.44 -21.75 10.28
N SER A 121 -6.20 -20.70 10.60
CA SER A 121 -7.03 -19.97 9.63
C SER A 121 -6.23 -19.00 8.77
N CYS A 122 -5.31 -18.25 9.40
CA CYS A 122 -4.53 -17.20 8.74
C CYS A 122 -3.50 -17.74 7.72
N ALA A 123 -3.06 -18.99 7.89
CA ALA A 123 -2.01 -19.65 7.14
C ALA A 123 -2.44 -20.13 5.75
N LYS A 124 -3.73 -19.98 5.39
CA LYS A 124 -4.16 -20.08 3.98
C LYS A 124 -3.31 -19.17 3.07
N CYS A 125 -2.75 -18.09 3.60
CA CYS A 125 -1.85 -17.18 2.90
C CYS A 125 -0.38 -17.24 3.35
N HIS A 126 0.03 -18.28 4.08
CA HIS A 126 1.44 -18.54 4.41
C HIS A 126 2.06 -19.42 3.32
N ILE A 127 3.35 -19.21 3.03
CA ILE A 127 4.09 -20.00 2.02
C ILE A 127 4.67 -21.29 2.61
N GLY A 128 3.93 -21.91 3.52
CA GLY A 128 4.30 -23.14 4.21
C GLY A 128 3.11 -23.98 4.62
N PHE A 129 3.43 -25.17 5.14
CA PHE A 129 2.48 -26.19 5.57
C PHE A 129 2.55 -26.44 7.07
N GLY A 130 1.39 -26.57 7.72
CA GLY A 130 1.30 -26.97 9.12
C GLY A 130 1.63 -25.85 10.11
N LEU A 131 1.35 -24.60 9.74
CA LEU A 131 1.60 -23.47 10.64
C LEU A 131 0.77 -23.60 11.93
N ASP A 132 1.45 -23.65 13.07
CA ASP A 132 0.83 -23.70 14.39
C ASP A 132 1.44 -22.67 15.35
N ALA A 133 0.77 -22.44 16.47
CA ALA A 133 1.23 -21.52 17.51
C ALA A 133 2.54 -21.96 18.19
N LYS A 134 2.97 -23.23 18.02
CA LYS A 134 4.20 -23.78 18.60
C LYS A 134 5.42 -23.56 17.72
N GLY A 135 5.22 -23.18 16.45
CA GLY A 135 6.27 -22.85 15.51
C GLY A 135 7.14 -24.04 15.08
N LYS A 136 6.72 -25.29 15.34
CA LYS A 136 7.54 -26.49 15.10
C LYS A 136 7.94 -26.61 13.62
N GLU A 137 7.01 -26.29 12.73
CA GLU A 137 7.19 -26.44 11.28
C GLU A 137 8.09 -25.37 10.64
N TYR A 138 8.45 -24.30 11.35
CA TYR A 138 9.32 -23.23 10.80
C TYR A 138 10.76 -23.69 10.52
N SER A 139 11.16 -24.83 11.08
CA SER A 139 12.51 -25.38 10.96
C SER A 139 12.65 -26.50 9.94
N ASP A 140 11.54 -27.10 9.48
CA ASP A 140 11.55 -28.20 8.51
C ASP A 140 11.53 -27.63 7.07
N PRO A 141 12.59 -27.83 6.27
CA PRO A 141 12.60 -27.41 4.87
C PRO A 141 11.46 -28.01 4.03
N LYS A 142 10.97 -29.21 4.40
CA LYS A 142 9.88 -29.87 3.68
C LYS A 142 8.53 -29.20 3.91
N SER A 143 8.44 -28.30 4.90
CA SER A 143 7.26 -27.48 5.18
C SER A 143 7.15 -26.25 4.29
N VAL A 144 8.16 -25.95 3.46
CA VAL A 144 8.06 -24.87 2.46
C VAL A 144 7.05 -25.24 1.38
N ASP A 145 6.12 -24.33 1.09
CA ASP A 145 5.19 -24.46 -0.02
C ASP A 145 5.84 -23.95 -1.31
N CYS A 146 6.52 -24.86 -2.02
CA CYS A 146 7.16 -24.56 -3.29
C CYS A 146 6.19 -24.44 -4.47
N LEU A 147 4.86 -24.60 -4.26
CA LEU A 147 3.86 -24.65 -5.33
C LEU A 147 3.03 -23.37 -5.41
N VAL A 148 2.71 -22.74 -4.27
CA VAL A 148 1.81 -21.58 -4.24
C VAL A 148 2.27 -20.40 -5.09
N CYS A 149 3.58 -20.16 -5.20
CA CYS A 149 4.14 -19.04 -5.94
C CYS A 149 4.42 -19.33 -7.43
N PRO A 150 4.93 -20.52 -7.82
CA PRO A 150 5.27 -20.77 -9.22
C PRO A 150 4.29 -21.64 -10.00
N ASP A 151 3.21 -22.16 -9.41
CA ASP A 151 2.22 -22.99 -10.14
C ASP A 151 1.67 -22.29 -11.39
N ASN A 152 1.75 -22.93 -12.56
CA ASN A 152 1.09 -22.45 -13.78
C ASN A 152 0.05 -23.43 -14.35
N SER A 153 -0.37 -24.45 -13.59
CA SER A 153 -1.53 -25.27 -13.99
C SER A 153 -2.87 -24.60 -13.68
N ASP A 154 -2.86 -23.51 -12.91
CA ASP A 154 -4.03 -22.76 -12.45
C ASP A 154 -4.99 -23.59 -11.58
N THR A 155 -4.49 -24.67 -10.97
CA THR A 155 -5.28 -25.59 -10.13
C THR A 155 -4.84 -25.64 -8.67
N TYR A 156 -3.64 -25.17 -8.32
CA TYR A 156 -3.19 -25.20 -6.93
C TYR A 156 -3.98 -24.24 -6.05
N ALA A 157 -4.52 -24.75 -4.95
CA ALA A 157 -5.22 -23.96 -3.95
C ALA A 157 -4.96 -24.49 -2.55
N LYS A 158 -4.81 -23.58 -1.58
CA LYS A 158 -4.72 -23.92 -0.15
C LYS A 158 -6.11 -24.04 0.46
N ALA A 159 -6.32 -25.08 1.27
CA ALA A 159 -7.56 -25.28 1.99
C ALA A 159 -7.77 -24.15 3.03
N PRO A 160 -9.03 -23.69 3.21
CA PRO A 160 -9.35 -22.81 4.33
C PRO A 160 -9.16 -23.56 5.65
N ASP A 161 -8.67 -22.86 6.67
CA ASP A 161 -8.59 -23.36 8.04
C ASP A 161 -7.76 -24.65 8.24
N GLU A 162 -6.84 -24.96 7.32
CA GLU A 162 -5.99 -26.16 7.38
C GLU A 162 -4.50 -25.84 7.54
N ALA A 163 -4.16 -24.75 8.25
CA ALA A 163 -2.77 -24.41 8.58
C ALA A 163 -1.83 -24.31 7.35
N GLY A 164 -2.40 -23.89 6.22
CA GLY A 164 -1.69 -23.78 4.95
C GLY A 164 -1.62 -25.07 4.12
N ALA A 165 -2.23 -26.18 4.53
CA ALA A 165 -2.31 -27.36 3.68
C ALA A 165 -3.04 -27.06 2.34
N PRO A 166 -2.66 -27.73 1.24
CA PRO A 166 -3.42 -27.68 -0.01
C PRO A 166 -4.82 -28.26 0.16
N ALA A 167 -5.73 -27.90 -0.75
CA ALA A 167 -7.03 -28.56 -0.87
C ALA A 167 -6.86 -30.07 -1.13
N ALA A 168 -7.85 -30.85 -0.68
CA ALA A 168 -7.86 -32.28 -0.93
C ALA A 168 -8.02 -32.57 -2.44
N ALA A 169 -7.51 -33.72 -2.88
CA ALA A 169 -7.66 -34.23 -4.24
C ALA A 169 -7.05 -33.38 -5.38
N LEU A 170 -6.08 -32.52 -5.07
CA LEU A 170 -5.27 -31.87 -6.11
C LEU A 170 -4.33 -32.88 -6.80
N ASP A 171 -4.19 -32.73 -8.12
CA ASP A 171 -3.15 -33.45 -8.87
C ASP A 171 -1.79 -32.77 -8.65
N LEU A 172 -1.12 -33.17 -7.57
CA LEU A 172 0.20 -32.65 -7.19
C LEU A 172 1.27 -32.92 -8.25
N ASN A 173 1.09 -33.96 -9.06
CA ASN A 173 2.02 -34.28 -10.15
C ASN A 173 1.88 -33.26 -11.29
N ALA A 174 0.65 -33.02 -11.76
CA ALA A 174 0.38 -32.04 -12.80
C ALA A 174 0.82 -30.63 -12.37
N ILE A 175 0.54 -30.26 -11.11
CA ILE A 175 0.95 -28.96 -10.55
C ILE A 175 2.48 -28.83 -10.51
N ALA A 176 3.17 -29.83 -9.95
CA ALA A 176 4.63 -29.80 -9.82
C ALA A 176 5.35 -29.74 -11.18
N GLN A 177 4.80 -30.40 -12.20
CA GLN A 177 5.31 -30.38 -13.57
C GLN A 177 5.00 -29.07 -14.31
N SER A 178 4.03 -28.28 -13.83
CA SER A 178 3.63 -27.01 -14.45
C SER A 178 4.30 -25.79 -13.83
N VAL A 179 5.17 -25.97 -12.84
CA VAL A 179 5.79 -24.82 -12.17
C VAL A 179 6.66 -23.99 -13.13
N GLY A 180 6.62 -22.67 -12.98
CA GLY A 180 7.39 -21.75 -13.79
C GLY A 180 7.51 -20.35 -13.17
N ARG A 181 7.65 -19.33 -14.03
CA ARG A 181 7.69 -17.94 -13.57
C ARG A 181 6.35 -17.56 -12.92
N PRO A 182 6.33 -17.01 -11.69
CA PRO A 182 5.10 -16.57 -11.03
C PRO A 182 4.31 -15.58 -11.88
N LYS A 183 2.99 -15.78 -11.94
CA LYS A 183 2.01 -14.88 -12.53
C LYS A 183 1.28 -14.07 -11.46
N ARG A 184 0.48 -13.09 -11.89
CA ARG A 184 -0.47 -12.38 -11.00
C ARG A 184 -1.41 -13.34 -10.29
N ALA A 185 -1.82 -14.43 -10.95
CA ALA A 185 -2.63 -15.49 -10.36
C ALA A 185 -2.03 -16.00 -9.04
N ASN A 186 -0.73 -16.33 -9.02
CA ASN A 186 -0.04 -16.87 -7.85
C ASN A 186 0.05 -15.88 -6.69
N CYS A 187 0.35 -14.62 -6.97
CA CYS A 187 0.46 -13.59 -5.94
C CYS A 187 -0.93 -13.23 -5.40
N GLY A 188 -1.91 -13.12 -6.30
CA GLY A 188 -3.26 -12.67 -6.04
C GLY A 188 -4.06 -13.60 -5.12
N VAL A 189 -3.80 -14.91 -5.11
CA VAL A 189 -4.51 -15.85 -4.21
C VAL A 189 -4.39 -15.46 -2.73
N CYS A 190 -3.33 -14.74 -2.36
CA CYS A 190 -3.11 -14.19 -1.03
C CYS A 190 -3.34 -12.68 -0.97
N HIS A 191 -2.78 -11.92 -1.92
CA HIS A 191 -2.75 -10.46 -1.84
C HIS A 191 -4.09 -9.79 -2.18
N PHE A 192 -4.91 -10.42 -3.03
CA PHE A 192 -6.21 -9.86 -3.45
C PHE A 192 -7.35 -10.18 -2.46
N PHE A 193 -7.14 -11.16 -1.59
CA PHE A 193 -8.15 -11.68 -0.65
C PHE A 193 -7.82 -11.45 0.84
N GLY A 194 -6.81 -10.61 1.11
CA GLY A 194 -6.40 -10.26 2.47
C GLY A 194 -7.56 -9.66 3.28
N GLY A 195 -7.66 -10.01 4.57
CA GLY A 195 -8.79 -9.59 5.42
C GLY A 195 -10.03 -10.48 5.30
N GLY A 196 -9.94 -11.59 4.56
CA GLY A 196 -10.96 -12.63 4.50
C GLY A 196 -11.96 -12.48 3.35
N GLY A 197 -11.60 -11.77 2.28
CA GLY A 197 -12.44 -11.56 1.11
C GLY A 197 -11.78 -10.68 0.06
N ASN A 198 -12.33 -10.67 -1.16
CA ASN A 198 -11.83 -9.86 -2.28
C ASN A 198 -11.82 -8.37 -1.90
N ASN A 199 -10.71 -7.69 -2.18
CA ASN A 199 -10.52 -6.26 -1.99
C ASN A 199 -10.88 -5.70 -0.60
N VAL A 200 -10.95 -6.55 0.45
CA VAL A 200 -11.30 -6.09 1.81
C VAL A 200 -10.24 -5.12 2.34
N LYS A 201 -8.96 -5.43 2.10
CA LYS A 201 -7.85 -4.86 2.85
C LYS A 201 -7.12 -3.71 2.14
N HIS A 202 -6.51 -3.95 0.98
CA HIS A 202 -5.68 -2.94 0.32
C HIS A 202 -6.51 -1.86 -0.40
N GLY A 203 -7.60 -2.25 -1.07
CA GLY A 203 -8.42 -1.33 -1.86
C GLY A 203 -7.95 -1.19 -3.30
N ASP A 204 -6.68 -1.48 -3.60
CA ASP A 204 -6.05 -1.39 -4.92
C ASP A 204 -5.50 -2.74 -5.43
N LEU A 205 -5.76 -3.83 -4.70
CA LEU A 205 -5.35 -5.19 -5.05
C LEU A 205 -6.52 -6.15 -4.93
N GLU A 206 -7.04 -6.61 -6.07
CA GLU A 206 -8.29 -7.35 -6.15
C GLU A 206 -8.36 -8.32 -7.35
N LYS A 207 -9.35 -9.21 -7.36
CA LYS A 207 -9.54 -10.25 -8.38
C LYS A 207 -9.60 -9.71 -9.83
N ALA A 208 -10.07 -8.48 -10.03
CA ALA A 208 -10.12 -7.87 -11.36
C ALA A 208 -8.72 -7.65 -11.96
N LEU A 209 -7.67 -7.68 -11.13
CA LEU A 209 -6.27 -7.55 -11.55
C LEU A 209 -5.63 -8.88 -11.97
N PHE A 210 -6.37 -10.00 -11.97
CA PHE A 210 -5.88 -11.20 -12.65
C PHE A 210 -5.74 -10.92 -14.16
N GLU A 211 -6.75 -10.30 -14.76
CA GLU A 211 -6.78 -9.93 -16.17
C GLU A 211 -7.39 -8.52 -16.38
N PRO A 212 -6.72 -7.45 -15.94
CA PRO A 212 -7.29 -6.12 -15.99
C PRO A 212 -7.26 -5.54 -17.41
N GLY A 213 -8.19 -4.62 -17.69
CA GLY A 213 -8.07 -3.70 -18.82
C GLY A 213 -7.18 -2.50 -18.47
N ARG A 214 -6.78 -1.74 -19.50
CA ARG A 214 -5.94 -0.53 -19.35
C ARG A 214 -6.53 0.53 -18.42
N GLU A 215 -7.85 0.65 -18.39
CA GLU A 215 -8.55 1.60 -17.51
C GLU A 215 -8.33 1.28 -16.02
N LEU A 216 -8.24 0.00 -15.66
CA LEU A 216 -8.09 -0.44 -14.28
C LEU A 216 -6.64 -0.40 -13.79
N ASP A 217 -5.68 -0.81 -14.62
CA ASP A 217 -4.25 -0.66 -14.32
C ASP A 217 -3.43 -0.69 -15.62
N VAL A 218 -2.75 0.41 -15.94
CA VAL A 218 -1.99 0.53 -17.20
C VAL A 218 -0.77 -0.40 -17.29
N HIS A 219 -0.23 -0.86 -16.16
CA HIS A 219 0.95 -1.71 -16.11
C HIS A 219 0.57 -3.19 -16.22
N MET A 220 -0.46 -3.60 -15.48
CA MET A 220 -0.94 -4.98 -15.43
C MET A 220 -1.93 -5.32 -16.54
N ALA A 221 -2.40 -4.34 -17.32
CA ALA A 221 -3.37 -4.53 -18.40
C ALA A 221 -3.02 -5.73 -19.29
N SER A 222 -3.92 -6.70 -19.37
CA SER A 222 -3.74 -7.89 -20.21
C SER A 222 -3.51 -7.50 -21.69
N PRO A 223 -4.26 -6.54 -22.26
CA PRO A 223 -3.86 -5.88 -23.49
C PRO A 223 -2.83 -4.78 -23.18
N GLY A 224 -1.57 -5.02 -23.52
CA GLY A 224 -0.49 -4.04 -23.33
C GLY A 224 0.76 -4.65 -22.71
N ALA A 225 1.35 -3.95 -21.74
CA ALA A 225 2.57 -4.40 -21.06
C ALA A 225 2.37 -5.70 -20.27
N ASN A 226 1.15 -5.96 -19.79
CA ASN A 226 0.75 -7.20 -19.12
C ASN A 226 1.73 -7.64 -18.01
N LEU A 227 2.24 -6.67 -17.24
CA LEU A 227 3.25 -6.94 -16.23
C LEU A 227 2.73 -7.90 -15.16
N GLN A 228 3.57 -8.86 -14.79
CA GLN A 228 3.39 -9.70 -13.62
C GLN A 228 3.93 -8.98 -12.39
N CYS A 229 3.51 -9.39 -11.19
CA CYS A 229 3.97 -8.76 -9.95
C CYS A 229 5.50 -8.75 -9.84
N VAL A 230 6.14 -9.83 -10.25
CA VAL A 230 7.60 -10.04 -10.23
C VAL A 230 8.38 -9.19 -11.25
N ASP A 231 7.70 -8.43 -12.11
CA ASP A 231 8.36 -7.50 -13.04
C ASP A 231 8.72 -6.17 -12.35
N CYS A 232 7.96 -5.76 -11.34
CA CYS A 232 8.23 -4.60 -10.47
C CYS A 232 8.77 -5.03 -9.09
N HIS A 233 8.24 -6.14 -8.55
CA HIS A 233 8.69 -6.77 -7.31
C HIS A 233 9.78 -7.79 -7.62
N THR A 234 10.92 -7.27 -8.08
CA THR A 234 12.09 -8.09 -8.39
C THR A 234 12.54 -8.89 -7.18
N SER A 235 13.15 -10.05 -7.41
CA SER A 235 13.56 -10.94 -6.33
C SER A 235 15.00 -11.36 -6.50
N GLU A 236 15.77 -11.22 -5.42
CA GLU A 236 17.11 -11.80 -5.32
C GLU A 236 17.11 -12.79 -4.16
N LYS A 237 17.55 -14.03 -4.37
CA LYS A 237 17.58 -15.08 -3.34
C LYS A 237 16.26 -15.20 -2.58
N HIS A 238 15.14 -15.27 -3.31
CA HIS A 238 13.77 -15.33 -2.78
C HIS A 238 13.36 -14.19 -1.83
N ASN A 239 14.16 -13.12 -1.75
CA ASN A 239 13.77 -11.88 -1.10
C ASN A 239 13.08 -10.97 -2.13
N ILE A 240 11.75 -10.95 -2.10
CA ILE A 240 10.91 -10.15 -2.98
C ILE A 240 10.98 -8.67 -2.54
N SER A 241 11.33 -7.78 -3.47
CA SER A 241 11.41 -6.33 -3.20
C SER A 241 10.03 -5.69 -3.02
N GLY A 242 10.02 -4.44 -2.54
CA GLY A 242 8.79 -3.68 -2.37
C GLY A 242 8.16 -3.92 -1.00
N LYS A 243 8.89 -3.59 0.06
CA LYS A 243 8.33 -3.55 1.41
C LYS A 243 7.08 -2.68 1.43
N LEU A 244 6.02 -3.17 2.08
CA LEU A 244 4.79 -2.41 2.32
C LEU A 244 4.97 -1.51 3.55
N TYR A 245 4.72 -0.21 3.40
CA TYR A 245 4.82 0.78 4.48
C TYR A 245 3.87 0.51 5.65
N SER A 246 2.69 -0.07 5.42
CA SER A 246 1.77 -0.42 6.51
C SER A 246 2.34 -1.46 7.48
N LEU A 247 3.41 -2.16 7.10
CA LEU A 247 4.11 -3.18 7.91
C LEU A 247 5.63 -2.99 7.85
N SER A 248 6.10 -1.75 7.75
CA SER A 248 7.53 -1.39 7.74
C SER A 248 7.71 0.03 8.26
N SER A 249 8.75 0.25 9.04
CA SER A 249 9.04 1.51 9.73
C SER A 249 10.19 2.29 9.12
N MET A 250 10.95 1.66 8.22
CA MET A 250 12.14 2.26 7.58
C MET A 250 12.00 2.35 6.07
N ASN A 251 12.52 3.40 5.44
CA ASN A 251 12.46 3.56 3.98
C ASN A 251 13.50 2.71 3.22
N GLN A 252 13.34 1.38 3.20
CA GLN A 252 14.29 0.45 2.57
C GLN A 252 13.59 -0.60 1.70
N ASN A 253 14.32 -1.13 0.70
CA ASN A 253 13.87 -2.21 -0.20
C ASN A 253 12.47 -1.92 -0.80
N ARG A 254 12.37 -0.77 -1.49
CA ARG A 254 11.14 -0.26 -2.11
C ARG A 254 11.10 -0.58 -3.61
N SER A 255 9.89 -0.68 -4.14
CA SER A 255 9.63 -0.62 -5.57
C SER A 255 9.09 0.78 -5.86
N THR A 256 9.66 1.47 -6.84
CA THR A 256 9.36 2.88 -7.15
C THR A 256 9.11 3.05 -8.63
N CYS A 257 8.37 4.11 -8.98
CA CYS A 257 8.12 4.47 -10.39
C CYS A 257 9.45 4.76 -11.12
N ASP A 258 10.42 5.30 -10.40
CA ASP A 258 11.72 5.74 -10.93
C ASP A 258 12.62 4.58 -11.40
N GLN A 259 12.25 3.33 -11.13
CA GLN A 259 12.96 2.15 -11.66
C GLN A 259 12.74 1.97 -13.17
N CYS A 260 11.64 2.54 -13.71
CA CYS A 260 11.29 2.50 -15.12
C CYS A 260 11.10 3.91 -15.71
N HIS A 261 10.61 4.85 -14.92
CA HIS A 261 10.42 6.25 -15.31
C HIS A 261 11.58 7.11 -14.81
N THR A 262 11.79 8.29 -15.40
CA THR A 262 12.71 9.28 -14.82
C THR A 262 11.99 10.03 -13.69
N ALA A 263 12.75 10.69 -12.81
CA ALA A 263 12.19 11.55 -11.76
C ALA A 263 11.44 12.79 -12.31
N ALA A 264 11.62 13.10 -13.60
CA ALA A 264 11.01 14.21 -14.32
C ALA A 264 10.42 13.72 -15.66
N PRO A 265 9.37 12.89 -15.64
CA PRO A 265 8.90 12.19 -16.84
C PRO A 265 8.00 13.06 -17.75
N HIS A 266 7.66 14.28 -17.34
CA HIS A 266 6.69 15.12 -18.03
C HIS A 266 7.37 16.12 -18.98
N ALA A 267 6.70 16.47 -20.08
CA ALA A 267 7.13 17.58 -20.94
C ALA A 267 6.93 18.96 -20.28
N ASP A 268 5.96 19.04 -19.35
CA ASP A 268 5.69 20.22 -18.55
C ASP A 268 6.63 20.27 -17.34
N GLY A 269 7.40 21.36 -17.24
CA GLY A 269 8.35 21.56 -16.16
C GLY A 269 7.66 21.72 -14.80
N VAL A 270 6.45 22.31 -14.78
CA VAL A 270 5.70 22.51 -13.54
C VAL A 270 5.30 21.15 -12.96
N LEU A 271 4.87 20.19 -13.79
CA LEU A 271 4.55 18.84 -13.31
C LEU A 271 5.78 18.10 -12.78
N ASN A 272 6.96 18.33 -13.37
CA ASN A 272 8.21 17.77 -12.87
C ASN A 272 8.61 18.39 -11.52
N GLU A 273 8.39 19.69 -11.30
CA GLU A 273 8.64 20.32 -9.99
C GLU A 273 7.74 19.74 -8.90
N HIS A 274 6.51 19.32 -9.22
CA HIS A 274 5.64 18.66 -8.26
C HIS A 274 6.22 17.34 -7.73
N THR A 275 7.04 16.63 -8.49
CA THR A 275 7.60 15.32 -8.06
C THR A 275 8.54 15.43 -6.87
N LEU A 276 8.99 16.66 -6.53
CA LEU A 276 9.77 16.95 -5.33
C LEU A 276 8.97 16.70 -4.05
N LYS A 277 7.67 17.04 -4.04
CA LYS A 277 6.81 16.98 -2.85
C LYS A 277 5.53 16.18 -3.04
N VAL A 278 5.25 15.68 -4.25
CA VAL A 278 4.06 14.89 -4.57
C VAL A 278 4.51 13.57 -5.18
N ALA A 279 4.13 12.46 -4.57
CA ALA A 279 4.44 11.14 -5.11
C ALA A 279 3.66 10.88 -6.41
N CYS A 280 4.24 10.11 -7.34
CA CYS A 280 3.60 9.78 -8.62
C CYS A 280 2.19 9.19 -8.42
N GLN A 281 2.05 8.31 -7.42
CA GLN A 281 0.80 7.68 -7.02
C GLN A 281 -0.32 8.69 -6.73
N THR A 282 0.00 9.83 -6.12
CA THR A 282 -0.99 10.86 -5.74
C THR A 282 -1.74 11.40 -6.95
N CYS A 283 -1.05 11.56 -8.08
CA CYS A 283 -1.63 12.09 -9.31
C CYS A 283 -2.16 10.98 -10.22
N HIS A 284 -1.52 9.81 -10.21
CA HIS A 284 -1.78 8.73 -11.16
C HIS A 284 -2.72 7.63 -10.65
N ILE A 285 -3.13 7.68 -9.38
CA ILE A 285 -4.17 6.81 -8.82
C ILE A 285 -5.28 7.70 -8.25
N PRO A 286 -6.18 8.21 -9.13
CA PRO A 286 -7.19 9.20 -8.74
C PRO A 286 -8.24 8.65 -7.78
N SER A 287 -8.52 7.35 -7.86
CA SER A 287 -9.39 6.57 -6.98
C SER A 287 -8.91 5.12 -6.89
N TYR A 288 -9.27 4.43 -5.80
CA TYR A 288 -9.07 3.00 -5.60
C TYR A 288 -10.42 2.27 -5.49
N ALA A 289 -10.41 0.94 -5.42
CA ALA A 289 -11.62 0.11 -5.43
C ALA A 289 -12.51 0.39 -6.64
N ARG A 290 -11.87 0.60 -7.81
CA ARG A 290 -12.54 0.98 -9.05
C ARG A 290 -13.36 -0.17 -9.65
N ALA A 291 -12.91 -1.42 -9.49
CA ALA A 291 -13.65 -2.58 -9.99
C ALA A 291 -14.60 -3.17 -8.92
N ASN A 292 -14.11 -3.47 -7.71
CA ASN A 292 -14.94 -3.97 -6.61
C ASN A 292 -14.79 -3.12 -5.34
N ALA A 293 -15.85 -3.05 -4.54
CA ALA A 293 -15.86 -2.31 -3.28
C ALA A 293 -14.81 -2.83 -2.29
N THR A 294 -14.37 -1.94 -1.41
CA THR A 294 -13.44 -2.21 -0.32
C THR A 294 -14.05 -1.83 1.02
N LYS A 295 -13.66 -2.56 2.07
CA LYS A 295 -14.11 -2.28 3.42
C LYS A 295 -13.42 -1.03 3.93
N MET A 296 -14.21 -0.07 4.40
CA MET A 296 -13.77 1.22 4.95
C MET A 296 -13.92 1.30 6.46
N PHE A 297 -14.92 0.58 7.00
CA PHE A 297 -15.14 0.47 8.44
C PHE A 297 -15.45 -0.97 8.87
N TRP A 298 -14.92 -1.37 10.02
CA TRP A 298 -15.23 -2.64 10.67
C TRP A 298 -15.57 -2.44 12.15
N ASP A 299 -16.83 -2.68 12.53
CA ASP A 299 -17.27 -2.60 13.92
C ASP A 299 -17.36 -3.98 14.59
N TRP A 300 -16.35 -4.36 15.37
CA TRP A 300 -16.41 -5.59 16.15
C TRP A 300 -17.36 -5.50 17.36
N SER A 301 -17.76 -4.31 17.80
CA SER A 301 -18.62 -4.17 18.99
C SER A 301 -20.05 -4.64 18.75
N THR A 302 -20.46 -4.74 17.48
CA THR A 302 -21.78 -5.24 17.11
C THR A 302 -21.81 -6.76 16.90
N ALA A 303 -20.65 -7.42 16.92
CA ALA A 303 -20.53 -8.86 16.68
C ALA A 303 -21.22 -9.69 17.76
N GLY A 304 -21.66 -10.90 17.39
CA GLY A 304 -22.27 -11.86 18.30
C GLY A 304 -23.80 -11.85 18.34
N LYS A 305 -24.48 -10.99 17.58
CA LYS A 305 -25.95 -11.09 17.43
C LYS A 305 -26.29 -12.36 16.65
N LEU A 306 -27.25 -13.12 17.17
CA LEU A 306 -27.73 -14.38 16.59
C LEU A 306 -29.23 -14.24 16.27
N ARG A 307 -29.69 -14.97 15.26
CA ARG A 307 -31.11 -15.10 14.92
C ARG A 307 -31.54 -16.54 15.22
N ASN A 308 -32.47 -16.73 16.14
CA ASN A 308 -32.91 -18.05 16.60
C ASN A 308 -31.74 -18.95 17.06
N GLY A 309 -30.77 -18.37 17.79
CA GLY A 309 -29.59 -19.08 18.29
C GLY A 309 -28.55 -19.46 17.22
N LYS A 310 -28.72 -19.04 15.97
CA LYS A 310 -27.80 -19.32 14.86
C LYS A 310 -27.13 -18.03 14.35
N PRO A 311 -25.88 -18.11 13.87
CA PRO A 311 -25.24 -16.97 13.22
C PRO A 311 -25.94 -16.64 11.91
N TYR A 312 -25.90 -15.36 11.52
CA TYR A 312 -26.49 -14.86 10.29
C TYR A 312 -25.59 -13.81 9.63
N ILE A 313 -25.92 -13.50 8.39
CA ILE A 313 -25.26 -12.51 7.54
C ILE A 313 -26.34 -11.56 7.02
N GLU A 314 -25.99 -10.28 6.90
CA GLU A 314 -26.78 -9.27 6.18
C GLU A 314 -25.89 -8.64 5.11
N GLU A 315 -26.47 -8.31 3.97
CA GLU A 315 -25.78 -7.72 2.84
C GLU A 315 -26.23 -6.27 2.62
N ASP A 316 -25.33 -5.43 2.10
CA ASP A 316 -25.66 -4.08 1.65
C ASP A 316 -26.28 -4.10 0.25
N SER A 317 -26.61 -2.92 -0.28
CA SER A 317 -27.20 -2.76 -1.62
C SER A 317 -26.25 -3.15 -2.76
N MET A 318 -24.96 -3.31 -2.50
CA MET A 318 -23.95 -3.76 -3.47
C MET A 318 -23.69 -5.27 -3.38
N GLY A 319 -24.35 -5.99 -2.47
CA GLY A 319 -24.12 -7.41 -2.21
C GLY A 319 -22.88 -7.71 -1.37
N ASN A 320 -22.28 -6.71 -0.72
CA ASN A 320 -21.22 -6.97 0.26
C ASN A 320 -21.84 -7.32 1.60
N HIS A 321 -21.18 -8.16 2.40
CA HIS A 321 -21.62 -8.39 3.77
C HIS A 321 -21.55 -7.07 4.55
N ALA A 322 -22.71 -6.57 4.99
CA ALA A 322 -22.88 -5.42 5.87
C ALA A 322 -22.81 -5.83 7.35
N TYR A 323 -23.16 -7.07 7.65
CA TYR A 323 -23.03 -7.66 8.98
C TYR A 323 -22.75 -9.16 8.90
N MET A 324 -21.93 -9.67 9.82
CA MET A 324 -21.78 -11.11 10.06
C MET A 324 -21.71 -11.34 11.57
N SER A 325 -22.47 -12.32 12.11
CA SER A 325 -22.42 -12.63 13.56
C SER A 325 -21.00 -12.86 14.09
N ILE A 326 -20.12 -13.43 13.28
CA ILE A 326 -18.75 -13.75 13.66
C ILE A 326 -17.79 -12.55 13.65
N LYS A 327 -18.19 -11.41 13.07
CA LYS A 327 -17.28 -10.28 12.78
C LYS A 327 -17.87 -8.90 13.08
N GLY A 328 -19.19 -8.77 13.24
CA GLY A 328 -19.86 -7.50 13.46
C GLY A 328 -20.25 -6.80 12.17
N SER A 329 -20.28 -5.48 12.18
CA SER A 329 -20.81 -4.64 11.10
C SER A 329 -19.71 -4.07 10.22
N PHE A 330 -20.04 -3.76 8.97
CA PHE A 330 -19.11 -3.26 7.97
C PHE A 330 -19.68 -2.09 7.18
N THR A 331 -18.81 -1.18 6.76
CA THR A 331 -19.11 -0.21 5.72
C THR A 331 -18.17 -0.44 4.55
N TRP A 332 -18.74 -0.44 3.34
CA TRP A 332 -18.04 -0.66 2.09
C TRP A 332 -18.22 0.53 1.17
N GLU A 333 -17.18 0.84 0.41
CA GLU A 333 -17.22 1.90 -0.59
C GLU A 333 -16.53 1.42 -1.87
N LYS A 334 -16.94 1.99 -3.00
CA LYS A 334 -16.41 1.70 -4.34
C LYS A 334 -15.99 3.03 -4.98
N ASP A 335 -14.96 2.99 -5.81
CA ASP A 335 -14.42 4.15 -6.52
C ASP A 335 -14.05 5.30 -5.56
N VAL A 336 -13.25 4.95 -4.55
CA VAL A 336 -12.96 5.81 -3.41
C VAL A 336 -11.78 6.73 -3.73
N LYS A 337 -11.97 8.03 -3.55
CA LYS A 337 -10.88 9.01 -3.60
C LYS A 337 -9.95 8.80 -2.38
N PRO A 338 -8.62 8.69 -2.57
CA PRO A 338 -7.69 8.53 -1.45
C PRO A 338 -7.73 9.71 -0.49
N ASP A 339 -7.41 9.42 0.77
CA ASP A 339 -6.89 10.44 1.69
C ASP A 339 -5.44 10.75 1.28
N TYR A 340 -4.98 11.98 1.57
CA TYR A 340 -3.63 12.42 1.23
C TYR A 340 -2.89 12.86 2.47
N ILE A 341 -1.69 12.32 2.66
CA ILE A 341 -0.84 12.60 3.83
C ILE A 341 0.59 12.90 3.42
N TRP A 342 1.31 13.66 4.25
CA TRP A 342 2.77 13.72 4.16
C TRP A 342 3.40 12.42 4.62
N PHE A 343 4.41 11.97 3.91
CA PHE A 343 5.15 10.78 4.25
C PHE A 343 6.61 10.81 3.82
N ASN A 344 7.52 10.60 4.76
CA ASN A 344 8.98 10.55 4.54
C ASN A 344 9.53 9.12 4.41
N GLY A 345 8.66 8.11 4.38
CA GLY A 345 9.06 6.71 4.31
C GLY A 345 9.31 6.03 5.65
N THR A 346 9.15 6.75 6.78
CA THR A 346 9.25 6.21 8.14
C THR A 346 7.90 6.17 8.85
N ALA A 347 7.70 5.16 9.69
CA ALA A 347 6.45 4.95 10.40
C ALA A 347 6.71 4.33 11.77
N SER A 348 5.74 4.48 12.68
CA SER A 348 5.69 3.66 13.89
C SER A 348 4.51 2.70 13.81
N HIS A 349 4.44 1.77 14.77
CA HIS A 349 3.41 0.75 14.83
C HIS A 349 3.01 0.49 16.27
N TYR A 350 1.71 0.33 16.50
CA TYR A 350 1.20 -0.22 17.74
C TYR A 350 1.63 -1.69 17.86
N LEU A 351 2.35 -2.01 18.93
CA LEU A 351 2.78 -3.35 19.26
C LEU A 351 1.94 -3.90 20.43
N GLY A 352 1.79 -5.23 20.47
CA GLY A 352 1.04 -5.86 21.55
C GLY A 352 1.62 -5.53 22.92
N GLY A 353 0.81 -4.94 23.79
CA GLY A 353 1.23 -4.51 25.13
C GLY A 353 1.50 -3.01 25.26
N ASP A 354 1.55 -2.26 24.14
CA ASP A 354 1.65 -0.80 24.18
C ASP A 354 0.42 -0.21 24.88
N LYS A 355 0.67 0.68 25.86
CA LYS A 355 -0.39 1.37 26.58
C LYS A 355 -1.01 2.46 25.71
N ILE A 356 -2.33 2.52 25.72
CA ILE A 356 -3.13 3.55 25.06
C ILE A 356 -3.32 4.70 26.05
N GLU A 357 -2.78 5.86 25.72
CA GLU A 357 -2.79 7.04 26.59
C GLU A 357 -4.18 7.67 26.69
N ASP A 358 -4.81 7.91 25.54
CA ASP A 358 -6.10 8.58 25.41
C ASP A 358 -7.08 7.71 24.61
N PRO A 359 -7.95 6.92 25.29
CA PRO A 359 -8.92 6.07 24.62
C PRO A 359 -10.12 6.84 24.03
N SER A 360 -10.21 8.15 24.21
CA SER A 360 -11.27 8.97 23.61
C SER A 360 -11.01 9.30 22.15
N LYS A 361 -9.75 9.18 21.70
CA LYS A 361 -9.33 9.42 20.32
C LYS A 361 -9.12 8.10 19.58
N PRO A 362 -9.34 8.06 18.25
CA PRO A 362 -8.95 6.91 17.46
C PRO A 362 -7.44 6.65 17.57
N LEU A 363 -7.07 5.40 17.88
CA LEU A 363 -5.67 4.97 17.91
C LEU A 363 -5.18 4.71 16.48
N ALA A 364 -4.18 5.46 16.03
CA ALA A 364 -3.45 5.15 14.80
C ALA A 364 -2.55 3.92 15.03
N LEU A 365 -2.85 2.80 14.35
CA LEU A 365 -2.08 1.56 14.49
C LEU A 365 -0.72 1.62 13.79
N ASN A 366 -0.60 2.46 12.76
CA ASN A 366 0.63 2.63 12.00
C ASN A 366 0.79 4.09 11.55
N PRO A 367 1.02 5.03 12.50
CA PRO A 367 1.23 6.43 12.14
C PRO A 367 2.38 6.54 11.12
N LEU A 368 2.08 7.19 10.00
CA LEU A 368 3.02 7.49 8.94
C LEU A 368 3.57 8.90 9.19
N TYR A 369 4.90 9.05 9.22
CA TYR A 369 5.54 10.32 9.56
C TYR A 369 5.88 11.15 8.34
N GLY A 370 5.82 12.46 8.50
CA GLY A 370 6.21 13.42 7.48
C GLY A 370 5.58 14.79 7.72
N SER A 371 6.09 15.79 7.03
CA SER A 371 5.53 17.15 6.98
C SER A 371 6.04 17.88 5.75
N TYR A 372 5.51 19.06 5.46
CA TYR A 372 6.05 19.90 4.38
C TYR A 372 7.53 20.26 4.60
N ALA A 373 7.90 20.57 5.85
CA ALA A 373 9.24 21.01 6.24
C ALA A 373 10.30 19.89 6.16
N ASP A 374 9.87 18.63 6.18
CA ASP A 374 10.74 17.49 6.02
C ASP A 374 11.13 17.31 4.54
N GLU A 375 12.42 17.36 4.24
CA GLU A 375 12.95 17.31 2.87
C GLU A 375 12.62 16.00 2.15
N ASP A 376 12.56 14.88 2.88
CA ASP A 376 12.27 13.55 2.33
C ASP A 376 10.77 13.27 2.19
N SER A 377 9.93 14.13 2.77
CA SER A 377 8.48 13.97 2.75
C SER A 377 7.86 14.29 1.39
N LYS A 378 7.00 13.37 0.92
CA LYS A 378 6.09 13.58 -0.22
C LYS A 378 4.64 13.35 0.21
N ILE A 379 3.71 14.00 -0.50
CA ILE A 379 2.28 13.73 -0.40
C ILE A 379 2.01 12.39 -1.09
N ILE A 380 1.46 11.43 -0.35
CA ILE A 380 1.08 10.10 -0.85
C ILE A 380 -0.43 9.86 -0.72
N PRO A 381 -1.03 9.02 -1.60
CA PRO A 381 -2.41 8.59 -1.44
C PRO A 381 -2.49 7.39 -0.49
N VAL A 382 -3.44 7.42 0.44
CA VAL A 382 -3.68 6.34 1.40
C VAL A 382 -5.17 6.01 1.47
N LYS A 383 -5.46 4.72 1.65
CA LYS A 383 -6.71 4.24 2.23
C LYS A 383 -6.57 4.29 3.74
N ILE A 384 -7.49 4.97 4.43
CA ILE A 384 -7.60 4.91 5.90
C ILE A 384 -8.74 3.96 6.26
N HIS A 385 -8.39 2.76 6.73
CA HIS A 385 -9.38 1.84 7.29
C HIS A 385 -9.62 2.17 8.75
N ARG A 386 -10.88 2.22 9.17
CA ARG A 386 -11.30 2.52 10.55
C ARG A 386 -11.97 1.32 11.18
N ALA A 387 -11.87 1.16 12.50
CA ALA A 387 -12.57 0.08 13.19
C ALA A 387 -12.93 0.40 14.63
N SER A 388 -13.89 -0.35 15.17
CA SER A 388 -14.08 -0.55 16.61
C SER A 388 -13.45 -1.89 16.98
N GLN A 389 -12.39 -1.91 17.79
CA GLN A 389 -11.64 -3.13 18.14
C GLN A 389 -11.74 -3.46 19.63
N PRO A 390 -11.71 -4.75 20.02
CA PRO A 390 -11.73 -5.15 21.42
C PRO A 390 -10.49 -4.63 22.15
N TYR A 391 -10.70 -4.08 23.33
CA TYR A 391 -9.73 -3.37 24.14
C TYR A 391 -9.95 -3.70 25.63
N ASP A 392 -8.87 -3.78 26.39
CA ASP A 392 -8.92 -3.95 27.85
C ASP A 392 -8.87 -2.58 28.54
N PRO A 393 -9.96 -2.09 29.14
CA PRO A 393 -10.03 -0.75 29.71
C PRO A 393 -9.24 -0.56 31.00
N VAL A 394 -8.81 -1.65 31.65
CA VAL A 394 -8.03 -1.57 32.90
C VAL A 394 -6.55 -1.55 32.57
N ASN A 395 -6.08 -2.49 31.73
CA ASN A 395 -4.68 -2.56 31.32
C ASN A 395 -4.32 -1.50 30.26
N LYS A 396 -5.35 -0.93 29.60
CA LYS A 396 -5.24 0.05 28.53
C LYS A 396 -4.47 -0.46 27.31
N ILE A 397 -4.76 -1.67 26.86
CA ILE A 397 -4.12 -2.29 25.69
C ILE A 397 -5.16 -2.90 24.76
N LEU A 398 -4.87 -2.99 23.46
CA LEU A 398 -5.72 -3.74 22.54
C LEU A 398 -5.70 -5.23 22.88
N ILE A 399 -6.86 -5.86 22.74
CA ILE A 399 -7.00 -7.30 22.94
C ILE A 399 -6.60 -8.01 21.65
N LYS A 400 -5.77 -9.05 21.78
CA LYS A 400 -5.51 -10.07 20.75
C LYS A 400 -6.41 -11.27 21.04
N PRO A 401 -7.62 -11.37 20.44
CA PRO A 401 -8.55 -12.43 20.78
C PRO A 401 -8.23 -13.73 20.05
N GLN A 402 -8.63 -14.85 20.67
CA GLN A 402 -8.79 -16.12 19.97
C GLN A 402 -10.05 -16.04 19.09
N LEU A 403 -9.88 -15.90 17.79
CA LEU A 403 -10.97 -15.83 16.82
C LEU A 403 -11.35 -17.20 16.28
N PHE A 404 -10.34 -18.00 15.93
CA PHE A 404 -10.50 -19.30 15.27
C PHE A 404 -10.35 -20.47 16.26
N GLY A 405 -11.08 -21.55 16.03
CA GLY A 405 -10.98 -22.80 16.78
C GLY A 405 -11.68 -23.92 16.02
N ASP A 406 -11.23 -25.15 16.20
CA ASP A 406 -11.78 -26.31 15.49
C ASP A 406 -13.15 -26.69 16.05
N LYS A 407 -13.38 -26.46 17.34
CA LYS A 407 -14.62 -26.86 18.02
C LYS A 407 -15.19 -25.74 18.89
N LYS A 408 -16.50 -25.83 19.13
CA LYS A 408 -17.17 -24.98 20.12
C LYS A 408 -16.64 -25.33 21.52
N GLY A 409 -16.40 -24.33 22.36
CA GLY A 409 -15.85 -24.46 23.71
C GLY A 409 -14.34 -24.30 23.80
N GLU A 410 -13.64 -24.10 22.69
CA GLU A 410 -12.19 -23.85 22.67
C GLU A 410 -11.83 -22.38 22.95
N GLY A 411 -12.83 -21.53 23.21
CA GLY A 411 -12.67 -20.11 23.45
C GLY A 411 -12.53 -19.29 22.18
N ALA A 412 -12.91 -19.84 21.03
CA ALA A 412 -12.82 -19.19 19.73
C ALA A 412 -14.06 -18.35 19.44
N TYR A 413 -13.88 -17.04 19.25
CA TYR A 413 -14.99 -16.12 19.06
C TYR A 413 -15.94 -16.51 17.91
N TRP A 414 -15.41 -16.98 16.78
CA TRP A 414 -16.22 -17.34 15.61
C TRP A 414 -17.16 -18.54 15.81
N LYS A 415 -16.99 -19.31 16.90
CA LYS A 415 -17.86 -20.44 17.27
C LYS A 415 -18.60 -20.22 18.57
N ASP A 416 -17.95 -19.58 19.54
CA ASP A 416 -18.46 -19.42 20.90
C ASP A 416 -19.22 -18.11 21.10
N PHE A 417 -18.97 -17.10 20.27
CA PHE A 417 -19.57 -15.76 20.36
C PHE A 417 -19.43 -15.10 21.74
N ASN A 418 -18.35 -15.41 22.46
CA ASN A 418 -18.06 -14.89 23.80
C ASN A 418 -16.74 -14.10 23.80
N TRP A 419 -16.83 -12.78 23.94
CA TRP A 419 -15.67 -11.89 23.95
C TRP A 419 -14.74 -12.10 25.14
N GLN A 420 -15.27 -12.32 26.35
CA GLN A 420 -14.42 -12.48 27.54
C GLN A 420 -13.58 -13.75 27.46
N THR A 421 -14.16 -14.86 27.00
CA THR A 421 -13.43 -16.12 26.81
C THR A 421 -12.40 -15.97 25.69
N ALA A 422 -12.77 -15.40 24.55
CA ALA A 422 -11.86 -15.18 23.43
C ALA A 422 -10.69 -14.26 23.79
N ALA A 423 -10.95 -13.18 24.54
CA ALA A 423 -9.92 -12.30 25.06
C ALA A 423 -9.00 -13.03 26.04
N LYS A 424 -9.56 -13.78 27.00
CA LYS A 424 -8.79 -14.54 27.99
C LYS A 424 -7.84 -15.55 27.33
N VAL A 425 -8.33 -16.33 26.36
CA VAL A 425 -7.50 -17.33 25.67
C VAL A 425 -6.44 -16.64 24.81
N GLY A 426 -6.85 -15.69 23.96
CA GLY A 426 -5.93 -15.03 23.03
C GLY A 426 -4.84 -14.22 23.73
N MET A 427 -5.18 -13.46 24.78
CA MET A 427 -4.20 -12.69 25.56
C MET A 427 -3.23 -13.61 26.31
N LYS A 428 -3.71 -14.73 26.88
CA LYS A 428 -2.85 -15.75 27.49
C LYS A 428 -1.89 -16.34 26.47
N THR A 429 -2.36 -16.70 25.28
CA THR A 429 -1.51 -17.21 24.18
C THR A 429 -0.46 -16.18 23.74
N ALA A 430 -0.83 -14.90 23.74
CA ALA A 430 0.09 -13.81 23.42
C ALA A 430 1.04 -13.42 24.56
N GLY A 431 0.90 -13.99 25.76
CA GLY A 431 1.68 -13.61 26.94
C GLY A 431 1.37 -12.21 27.48
N LEU A 432 0.16 -11.69 27.22
CA LEU A 432 -0.27 -10.35 27.61
C LEU A 432 -1.27 -10.40 28.78
N PRO A 433 -1.32 -9.35 29.64
CA PRO A 433 -2.28 -9.29 30.74
C PRO A 433 -3.71 -9.11 30.23
N PHE A 434 -4.67 -9.65 30.97
CA PHE A 434 -6.11 -9.43 30.71
C PHE A 434 -6.84 -9.25 32.04
N SER A 435 -7.61 -8.16 32.16
CA SER A 435 -8.29 -7.78 33.39
C SER A 435 -9.62 -8.50 33.60
N GLY A 436 -10.07 -9.29 32.62
CA GLY A 436 -11.42 -9.84 32.59
C GLY A 436 -12.46 -8.91 31.95
N LYS A 437 -12.09 -7.68 31.53
CA LYS A 437 -13.02 -6.71 30.93
C LYS A 437 -12.71 -6.50 29.46
N VAL A 438 -13.76 -6.44 28.65
CA VAL A 438 -13.68 -6.10 27.22
C VAL A 438 -14.52 -4.86 26.99
N ASP A 439 -13.92 -3.86 26.37
CA ASP A 439 -14.57 -2.69 25.79
C ASP A 439 -14.12 -2.55 24.33
N PHE A 440 -14.58 -1.52 23.62
CA PHE A 440 -14.24 -1.30 22.22
C PHE A 440 -13.65 0.09 21.98
N LEU A 441 -12.48 0.12 21.34
CA LEU A 441 -11.75 1.34 21.02
C LEU A 441 -11.80 1.63 19.52
N LYS A 442 -11.92 2.90 19.15
CA LYS A 442 -11.77 3.33 17.76
C LYS A 442 -10.30 3.27 17.34
N THR A 443 -10.05 2.75 16.14
CA THR A 443 -8.69 2.62 15.58
C THR A 443 -8.69 3.01 14.11
N GLU A 444 -7.55 3.48 13.64
CA GLU A 444 -7.30 3.79 12.23
C GLU A 444 -6.01 3.11 11.77
N MET A 445 -5.98 2.70 10.51
CA MET A 445 -4.82 2.08 9.90
C MET A 445 -4.65 2.60 8.47
N TYR A 446 -3.44 3.05 8.16
CA TYR A 446 -3.08 3.69 6.90
C TYR A 446 -2.52 2.66 5.91
N TRP A 447 -3.11 2.60 4.73
CA TRP A 447 -2.76 1.69 3.64
C TRP A 447 -2.39 2.49 2.40
N PRO A 448 -1.09 2.74 2.14
CA PRO A 448 -0.69 3.42 0.92
C PRO A 448 -1.15 2.70 -0.34
N VAL A 449 -1.71 3.48 -1.26
CA VAL A 449 -2.26 3.01 -2.52
C VAL A 449 -1.16 3.08 -3.59
N ASN A 450 -0.86 1.96 -4.25
CA ASN A 450 0.29 1.84 -5.14
C ASN A 450 -0.01 1.16 -6.49
N HIS A 451 -1.16 0.50 -6.61
CA HIS A 451 -1.62 -0.16 -7.82
C HIS A 451 -2.87 0.52 -8.37
N MET A 452 -3.40 0.00 -9.48
CA MET A 452 -4.47 0.63 -10.25
C MET A 452 -4.07 1.99 -10.81
N VAL A 453 -2.84 2.08 -11.32
CA VAL A 453 -2.39 3.29 -12.02
C VAL A 453 -3.30 3.52 -13.22
N ALA A 454 -3.99 4.65 -13.23
CA ALA A 454 -4.93 5.01 -14.28
C ALA A 454 -4.21 5.51 -15.53
N PRO A 455 -4.88 5.51 -16.70
CA PRO A 455 -4.39 6.21 -17.88
C PRO A 455 -4.00 7.66 -17.58
N LYS A 456 -2.96 8.16 -18.28
CA LYS A 456 -2.48 9.55 -18.09
C LYS A 456 -3.59 10.58 -18.32
N GLU A 457 -4.57 10.25 -19.17
CA GLU A 457 -5.72 11.10 -19.47
C GLU A 457 -6.60 11.31 -18.22
N GLU A 458 -6.64 10.33 -17.33
CA GLU A 458 -7.42 10.31 -16.08
C GLU A 458 -6.61 10.75 -14.85
N SER A 459 -5.35 11.17 -15.04
CA SER A 459 -4.55 11.70 -13.93
C SER A 459 -5.24 12.91 -13.30
N VAL A 460 -5.05 13.08 -11.99
CA VAL A 460 -5.55 14.21 -11.22
C VAL A 460 -5.13 15.54 -11.88
N LYS A 461 -6.08 16.46 -12.02
CA LYS A 461 -5.88 17.79 -12.61
C LYS A 461 -5.55 18.82 -11.53
N CYS A 462 -4.87 19.90 -11.93
CA CYS A 462 -4.43 20.96 -11.02
C CYS A 462 -5.56 21.50 -10.14
N GLN A 463 -6.72 21.76 -10.74
CA GLN A 463 -7.89 22.33 -10.05
C GLN A 463 -8.44 21.40 -8.95
N GLU A 464 -8.23 20.10 -9.03
CA GLU A 464 -8.69 19.16 -8.00
C GLU A 464 -7.86 19.26 -6.72
N CYS A 465 -6.61 19.72 -6.80
CA CYS A 465 -5.73 19.93 -5.64
C CYS A 465 -5.75 21.40 -5.18
N HIS A 466 -5.64 22.33 -6.13
CA HIS A 466 -5.55 23.78 -5.89
C HIS A 466 -6.92 24.46 -5.70
N ALA A 467 -7.99 23.69 -5.46
CA ALA A 467 -9.31 24.22 -5.15
C ALA A 467 -9.37 24.83 -3.75
N ARG A 468 -10.16 25.90 -3.61
CA ARG A 468 -10.44 26.56 -2.32
C ARG A 468 -11.23 25.66 -1.37
N GLU A 469 -12.23 24.98 -1.89
CA GLU A 469 -13.12 24.11 -1.13
C GLU A 469 -13.19 22.74 -1.81
N GLY A 470 -13.29 21.68 -1.01
CA GLY A 470 -13.40 20.30 -1.53
C GLY A 470 -12.15 19.75 -2.25
N GLY A 471 -11.04 20.50 -2.24
CA GLY A 471 -9.78 20.07 -2.87
C GLY A 471 -9.24 18.78 -2.26
N ARG A 472 -8.53 17.97 -3.07
CA ARG A 472 -7.85 16.73 -2.66
C ARG A 472 -6.92 16.94 -1.46
N LEU A 473 -6.22 18.07 -1.41
CA LEU A 473 -5.24 18.37 -0.36
C LEU A 473 -5.82 19.16 0.83
N ALA A 474 -7.14 19.26 0.98
CA ALA A 474 -7.77 20.09 2.01
C ALA A 474 -7.33 19.76 3.45
N GLY A 475 -6.93 18.52 3.73
CA GLY A 475 -6.42 18.08 5.03
C GLY A 475 -4.99 18.54 5.37
N LEU A 476 -4.22 19.03 4.39
CA LEU A 476 -2.81 19.39 4.57
C LEU A 476 -2.63 20.91 4.64
N ASN A 477 -2.40 21.44 5.84
CA ASN A 477 -2.46 22.88 6.13
C ASN A 477 -1.13 23.48 6.59
N ASP A 478 -0.04 22.72 6.53
CA ASP A 478 1.31 23.10 6.97
C ASP A 478 2.15 23.77 5.87
N PHE A 479 1.53 24.13 4.74
CA PHE A 479 2.18 24.83 3.64
C PHE A 479 1.23 25.72 2.85
N TYR A 480 1.81 26.69 2.13
CA TYR A 480 1.07 27.54 1.22
C TYR A 480 0.82 26.81 -0.10
N LEU A 481 -0.45 26.53 -0.40
CA LEU A 481 -0.88 25.95 -1.66
C LEU A 481 -1.50 27.04 -2.55
N PRO A 482 -0.89 27.39 -3.70
CA PRO A 482 -1.46 28.36 -4.63
C PRO A 482 -2.90 28.00 -5.03
N GLY A 483 -3.77 28.98 -5.21
CA GLY A 483 -5.18 28.76 -5.56
C GLY A 483 -6.10 28.42 -4.37
N ARG A 484 -5.61 27.65 -3.39
CA ARG A 484 -6.31 27.35 -2.13
C ARG A 484 -6.08 28.41 -1.06
N ASN A 485 -4.81 28.64 -0.72
CA ASN A 485 -4.43 29.56 0.35
C ASN A 485 -4.32 31.00 -0.17
N TYR A 486 -4.56 31.94 0.73
CA TYR A 486 -4.52 33.38 0.48
C TYR A 486 -3.65 34.04 1.55
N SER A 487 -2.95 35.09 1.18
CA SER A 487 -2.21 35.94 2.10
C SER A 487 -2.57 37.40 1.82
N ALA A 488 -3.33 38.01 2.74
CA ALA A 488 -3.76 39.41 2.61
C ALA A 488 -2.60 40.38 2.34
N PRO A 489 -1.47 40.29 3.07
CA PRO A 489 -0.32 41.15 2.81
C PRO A 489 0.29 40.94 1.42
N VAL A 490 0.38 39.68 0.95
CA VAL A 490 0.94 39.37 -0.37
C VAL A 490 0.01 39.86 -1.47
N GLU A 491 -1.30 39.67 -1.33
CA GLU A 491 -2.27 40.17 -2.30
C GLU A 491 -2.33 41.70 -2.32
N ALA A 492 -2.31 42.34 -1.16
CA ALA A 492 -2.24 43.79 -1.05
C ALA A 492 -0.95 44.32 -1.70
N GLY A 493 0.18 43.68 -1.41
CA GLY A 493 1.48 43.99 -2.02
C GLY A 493 1.43 43.85 -3.54
N GLY A 494 0.89 42.76 -4.06
CA GLY A 494 0.71 42.54 -5.51
C GLY A 494 -0.19 43.59 -6.16
N LYS A 495 -1.31 43.96 -5.53
CA LYS A 495 -2.19 45.05 -6.01
C LYS A 495 -1.45 46.38 -6.06
N TRP A 496 -0.70 46.72 -5.01
CA TRP A 496 0.11 47.95 -4.98
C TRP A 496 1.19 47.94 -6.04
N LEU A 497 1.83 46.80 -6.28
CA LEU A 497 2.87 46.66 -7.29
C LEU A 497 2.30 46.91 -8.70
N LEU A 498 1.12 46.37 -9.02
CA LEU A 498 0.41 46.66 -10.27
C LEU A 498 0.04 48.14 -10.41
N ILE A 499 -0.46 48.77 -9.34
CA ILE A 499 -0.79 50.21 -9.31
C ILE A 499 0.47 51.05 -9.57
N LEU A 500 1.56 50.76 -8.86
CA LEU A 500 2.83 51.48 -9.00
C LEU A 500 3.45 51.29 -10.39
N SER A 501 3.38 50.09 -10.97
CA SER A 501 3.80 49.83 -12.36
C SER A 501 2.98 50.65 -13.36
N LEU A 502 1.65 50.68 -13.21
CA LEU A 502 0.79 51.49 -14.07
C LEU A 502 1.13 52.98 -13.96
N LEU A 503 1.28 53.50 -12.73
CA LEU A 503 1.68 54.89 -12.50
C LEU A 503 3.06 55.19 -13.12
N GLY A 504 4.00 54.26 -13.04
CA GLY A 504 5.32 54.39 -13.68
C GLY A 504 5.24 54.46 -15.20
N VAL A 505 4.42 53.61 -15.83
CA VAL A 505 4.18 53.63 -17.29
C VAL A 505 3.52 54.94 -17.72
N LEU A 506 2.50 55.40 -17.00
CA LEU A 506 1.81 56.66 -17.27
C LEU A 506 2.75 57.86 -17.12
N ALA A 507 3.56 57.90 -16.05
CA ALA A 507 4.56 58.94 -15.84
C ALA A 507 5.62 58.95 -16.95
N HIS A 508 6.09 57.78 -17.38
CA HIS A 508 7.01 57.67 -18.51
C HIS A 508 6.38 58.15 -19.82
N GLY A 509 5.13 57.79 -20.09
CA GLY A 509 4.36 58.24 -21.26
C GLY A 509 4.15 59.75 -21.27
N ALA A 510 3.74 60.33 -20.15
CA ALA A 510 3.59 61.78 -19.98
C ALA A 510 4.92 62.51 -20.19
N GLY A 511 6.02 61.97 -19.66
CA GLY A 511 7.36 62.50 -19.89
C GLY A 511 7.75 62.51 -21.38
N ARG A 512 7.42 61.45 -22.13
CA ARG A 512 7.63 61.40 -23.59
C ARG A 512 6.81 62.45 -24.34
N LEU A 513 5.55 62.65 -23.98
CA LEU A 513 4.68 63.65 -24.61
C LEU A 513 5.18 65.08 -24.36
N ILE A 514 5.59 65.40 -23.13
CA ILE A 514 6.13 66.71 -22.77
C ILE A 514 7.46 66.96 -23.50
N SER A 515 8.36 65.98 -23.52
CA SER A 515 9.64 66.09 -24.24
C SER A 515 9.45 66.18 -25.76
N GLY A 516 8.47 65.48 -26.32
CA GLY A 516 8.12 65.53 -27.74
C GLY A 516 7.58 66.90 -28.16
N ARG A 517 6.74 67.53 -27.32
CA ARG A 517 6.26 68.91 -27.54
C ARG A 517 7.39 69.94 -27.49
N LYS A 518 8.31 69.83 -26.51
CA LYS A 518 9.49 70.71 -26.42
C LYS A 518 10.46 70.59 -27.60
N ASN A 519 10.54 69.41 -28.24
CA ASN A 519 11.36 69.22 -29.43
C ASN A 519 10.64 69.61 -30.73
N GLY A 520 9.33 69.84 -30.70
CA GLY A 520 8.53 70.36 -31.82
C GLY A 520 8.49 71.88 -31.91
N GLU A 521 8.78 72.60 -30.81
CA GLU A 521 8.89 74.07 -30.77
C GLU A 521 10.28 74.60 -31.17
N ASN A 522 11.26 73.71 -31.40
CA ASN A 522 12.62 74.04 -31.85
C ASN A 522 12.90 73.60 -33.31
N LYS A 523 11.85 73.34 -34.09
CA LYS A 523 11.88 73.29 -35.56
C LYS A 523 11.00 74.41 -36.08
#